data_AF-Q9L881-F1
#
_entry.id   AF-Q9L881-F1
#
_cell.length_a   1.000
_cell.length_b   1.000
_cell.length_c   1.000
_cell.angle_alpha   90.00
_cell.angle_beta   90.00
_cell.angle_gamma   90.00
#
_symmetry.space_group_name_H-M   'P 1'
#
loop_
_entity.id
_entity.type
_entity.pdbx_description
1 polymer ?
#
loop_
_entity_poly.entity_id
_entity_poly.type
_entity_poly.pdbx_seq_one_letter_code
_entity_poly.pdbx_strand_id
1 'polypeptide(L)'
;GRKEIDDDLLDDIETRLLTADVGVEATTLIVQNLTKRVARKELADSGALYKALQEELASLLRPVEQPLQVDVAREPYVILVVGVNGVGKTTTIGKLAKKLQLEGKKVMLAAGDTFRAAAVEQLQVWGERNRIPVIAQHTGADSASVIFDAVQAAKARGIDVLI
;
A
#
# COMPACT_ATOMS: atom_id res chain seq x y z
N GLY A 1 -37.71 14.96 6.39
CA GLY A 1 -37.54 15.90 5.27
C GLY A 1 -36.08 15.93 4.90
N ARG A 2 -35.73 16.06 3.62
CA ARG A 2 -34.33 16.25 3.21
C ARG A 2 -33.79 17.47 3.93
N LYS A 3 -32.69 17.31 4.68
CA LYS A 3 -31.98 18.44 5.26
C LYS A 3 -31.47 19.30 4.10
N GLU A 4 -31.81 20.57 4.14
CA GLU A 4 -31.18 21.58 3.30
C GLU A 4 -29.67 21.56 3.58
N ILE A 5 -28.84 21.85 2.58
CA ILE A 5 -27.40 21.89 2.80
C ILE A 5 -27.10 23.22 3.50
N ASP A 6 -26.80 23.14 4.80
CA ASP A 6 -26.42 24.26 5.65
C ASP A 6 -24.92 24.21 6.01
N ASP A 7 -24.42 25.31 6.56
CA ASP A 7 -23.02 25.42 6.99
C ASP A 7 -22.70 24.40 8.11
N ASP A 8 -23.66 24.12 9.00
CA ASP A 8 -23.53 23.09 10.05
C ASP A 8 -23.20 21.70 9.47
N LEU A 9 -23.82 21.32 8.34
CA LEU A 9 -23.53 20.04 7.68
C LEU A 9 -22.12 19.98 7.08
N LEU A 10 -21.59 21.11 6.60
CA LEU A 10 -20.22 21.19 6.08
C LEU A 10 -19.18 21.09 7.22
N ASP A 11 -19.44 21.77 8.34
CA ASP A 11 -18.61 21.69 9.55
C ASP A 11 -18.60 20.27 10.16
N ASP A 12 -19.74 19.59 10.13
CA ASP A 12 -19.86 18.18 10.51
C ASP A 12 -18.99 17.27 9.62
N ILE A 13 -18.95 17.54 8.31
CA ILE A 13 -18.11 16.79 7.36
C ILE A 13 -16.62 17.05 7.65
N GLU A 14 -16.23 18.31 7.85
CA GLU A 14 -14.86 18.69 8.19
C GLU A 14 -14.39 17.94 9.45
N THR A 15 -15.18 18.02 10.52
CA THR A 15 -14.87 17.35 11.79
C THR A 15 -14.69 15.85 11.58
N ARG A 16 -15.58 15.21 10.81
CA ARG A 16 -15.48 13.77 10.53
C ARG A 16 -14.21 13.40 9.76
N LEU A 17 -13.84 14.19 8.74
CA LEU A 17 -12.63 13.95 7.96
C LEU A 17 -11.37 14.08 8.84
N LEU A 18 -11.32 15.08 9.73
CA LEU A 18 -10.21 15.25 10.66
C LEU A 18 -10.13 14.09 11.67
N THR A 19 -11.26 13.68 12.25
CA THR A 19 -11.30 12.53 13.19
C THR A 19 -11.00 11.18 12.51
N ALA A 20 -11.08 11.12 11.19
CA ALA A 20 -10.74 9.95 10.38
C ALA A 20 -9.29 9.99 9.84
N ASP A 21 -8.44 10.87 10.38
CA ASP A 21 -7.03 11.01 10.01
C ASP A 21 -6.78 11.37 8.54
N VAL A 22 -7.72 12.06 7.88
CA VAL A 22 -7.53 12.55 6.50
C VAL A 22 -6.47 13.66 6.41
N GLY A 23 -6.21 14.34 7.54
CA GLY A 23 -5.26 15.43 7.65
C GLY A 23 -5.87 16.78 7.27
N VAL A 24 -5.27 17.86 7.78
CA VAL A 24 -5.82 19.22 7.67
C VAL A 24 -5.85 19.69 6.21
N GLU A 25 -4.75 19.55 5.48
CA GLU A 25 -4.63 20.05 4.10
C GLU A 25 -5.66 19.42 3.16
N ALA A 26 -5.78 18.09 3.19
CA ALA A 26 -6.75 17.37 2.36
C ALA A 26 -8.19 17.71 2.77
N THR A 27 -8.46 17.80 4.08
CA THR A 27 -9.79 18.16 4.58
C THR A 27 -10.20 19.57 4.14
N THR A 28 -9.33 20.57 4.34
CA THR A 28 -9.60 21.95 3.92
C THR A 28 -9.86 22.04 2.42
N LEU A 29 -9.09 21.32 1.60
CA LEU A 29 -9.29 21.28 0.15
C LEU A 29 -10.66 20.70 -0.23
N ILE A 30 -11.05 19.58 0.40
CA ILE A 30 -12.35 18.93 0.17
C ILE A 30 -13.49 19.87 0.56
N VAL A 31 -13.46 20.42 1.77
CA VAL A 31 -14.53 21.28 2.30
C VAL A 31 -14.69 22.53 1.43
N GLN A 32 -13.58 23.20 1.07
CA GLN A 32 -13.63 24.37 0.18
C GLN A 32 -14.26 24.05 -1.19
N ASN A 33 -13.96 22.89 -1.76
CA ASN A 33 -14.55 22.48 -3.04
C ASN A 33 -16.06 22.20 -2.88
N LEU A 34 -16.46 21.51 -1.81
CA LEU A 34 -17.87 21.28 -1.51
C LEU A 34 -18.64 22.58 -1.30
N THR A 35 -18.13 23.52 -0.49
CA THR A 35 -18.74 24.84 -0.27
C THR A 35 -18.93 25.60 -1.58
N LYS A 36 -17.96 25.56 -2.50
CA LYS A 36 -18.10 26.18 -3.83
C LYS A 36 -19.22 25.55 -4.65
N ARG A 37 -19.37 24.22 -4.62
CA ARG A 37 -20.44 23.50 -5.34
C ARG A 37 -21.82 23.80 -4.74
N VAL A 38 -21.92 23.92 -3.41
CA VAL A 38 -23.13 24.38 -2.71
C VAL A 38 -23.50 25.81 -3.11
N ALA A 39 -22.54 26.73 -3.07
CA ALA A 39 -22.75 28.14 -3.42
C ALA A 39 -23.22 28.33 -4.88
N ARG A 40 -22.81 27.43 -5.79
CA ARG A 40 -23.25 27.39 -7.19
C ARG A 40 -24.60 26.69 -7.41
N LYS A 41 -25.25 26.22 -6.34
CA LYS A 41 -26.49 25.43 -6.38
C LYS A 41 -26.38 24.15 -7.22
N GLU A 42 -25.18 23.56 -7.27
CA GLU A 42 -24.95 22.29 -7.97
C GLU A 42 -25.42 21.07 -7.17
N LEU A 43 -25.69 21.25 -5.86
CA LEU A 43 -26.05 20.19 -4.93
C LEU A 43 -27.46 20.44 -4.39
N ALA A 44 -28.39 19.52 -4.70
CA ALA A 44 -29.82 19.70 -4.41
C ALA A 44 -30.24 19.26 -3.01
N ASP A 45 -29.51 18.31 -2.41
CA ASP A 45 -29.77 17.77 -1.08
C ASP A 45 -28.52 17.13 -0.47
N SER A 46 -28.63 16.68 0.77
CA SER A 46 -27.54 16.00 1.48
C SER A 46 -27.02 14.74 0.75
N GLY A 47 -27.86 14.03 -0.02
CA GLY A 47 -27.42 12.90 -0.83
C GLY A 47 -26.50 13.32 -1.97
N ALA A 48 -26.85 14.42 -2.65
CA ALA A 48 -25.97 15.04 -3.64
C ALA A 48 -24.64 15.52 -3.02
N LEU A 49 -24.68 16.06 -1.80
CA LEU A 49 -23.47 16.45 -1.06
C LEU A 49 -22.56 15.25 -0.74
N TYR A 50 -23.11 14.14 -0.23
CA TYR A 50 -22.32 12.93 0.03
C TYR A 50 -21.69 12.35 -1.24
N LYS A 51 -22.41 12.40 -2.37
CA LYS A 51 -21.86 11.98 -3.66
C LYS A 51 -20.72 12.91 -4.09
N ALA A 52 -20.89 14.23 -3.96
CA ALA A 52 -19.84 15.19 -4.24
C ALA A 52 -18.61 14.94 -3.36
N LEU A 53 -18.77 14.65 -2.06
CA LEU A 53 -17.67 14.28 -1.16
C LEU A 53 -16.90 13.05 -1.66
N GLN A 54 -17.61 12.00 -2.10
CA GLN A 54 -16.96 10.82 -2.68
C GLN A 54 -16.19 11.15 -3.97
N GLU A 55 -16.74 12.01 -4.82
CA GLU A 55 -16.07 12.48 -6.04
C GLU A 55 -14.80 13.28 -5.73
N GLU A 56 -14.83 14.17 -4.73
CA GLU A 56 -13.64 14.93 -4.28
C GLU A 56 -12.56 13.99 -3.74
N LEU A 57 -12.93 13.08 -2.83
CA LEU A 57 -12.00 12.08 -2.28
C LEU A 57 -11.36 11.23 -3.38
N ALA A 58 -12.16 10.73 -4.33
CA ALA A 58 -11.64 9.95 -5.46
C ALA A 58 -10.73 10.80 -6.35
N SER A 59 -11.10 12.05 -6.60
CA SER A 59 -10.31 12.95 -7.47
C SER A 59 -8.97 13.31 -6.87
N LEU A 60 -8.84 13.33 -5.54
CA LEU A 60 -7.55 13.49 -4.85
C LEU A 60 -6.63 12.28 -5.04
N LEU A 61 -7.19 11.06 -5.09
CA LEU A 61 -6.41 9.82 -5.21
C LEU A 61 -6.05 9.47 -6.65
N ARG A 62 -6.90 9.77 -7.64
CA ARG A 62 -6.70 9.41 -9.06
C ARG A 62 -5.32 9.77 -9.62
N PRO A 63 -4.74 10.96 -9.37
CA PRO A 63 -3.43 11.32 -9.93
C PRO A 63 -2.29 10.43 -9.42
N VAL A 64 -2.42 9.89 -8.21
CA VAL A 64 -1.39 9.07 -7.54
C VAL A 64 -1.69 7.57 -7.59
N GLU A 65 -2.87 7.18 -8.09
CA GLU A 65 -3.25 5.79 -8.31
C GLU A 65 -2.49 5.20 -9.51
N GLN A 66 -1.27 4.72 -9.25
CA GLN A 66 -0.43 4.09 -10.27
C GLN A 66 -0.22 2.61 -9.98
N PRO A 67 -0.37 1.71 -10.97
CA PRO A 67 -0.08 0.30 -10.79
C PRO A 67 1.42 0.08 -10.57
N LEU A 68 1.78 -0.90 -9.74
CA LEU A 68 3.15 -1.39 -9.67
C LEU A 68 3.51 -2.09 -10.98
N GLN A 69 4.36 -1.45 -11.79
CA GLN A 69 4.87 -2.05 -13.03
C GLN A 69 6.18 -2.79 -12.75
N VAL A 70 6.15 -4.12 -12.88
CA VAL A 70 7.35 -4.94 -12.82
C VAL A 70 8.05 -4.88 -14.17
N ASP A 71 9.13 -4.09 -14.24
CA ASP A 71 9.97 -3.96 -15.42
C ASP A 71 10.73 -5.27 -15.67
N VAL A 72 10.28 -6.03 -16.68
CA VAL A 72 10.87 -7.31 -17.06
C VAL A 72 12.25 -7.19 -17.70
N ALA A 73 12.69 -5.99 -18.08
CA ALA A 73 14.07 -5.78 -18.53
C ALA A 73 15.07 -5.82 -17.36
N ARG A 74 14.59 -5.72 -16.12
CA ARG A 74 15.40 -5.86 -14.90
C ARG A 74 15.28 -7.29 -14.39
N GLU A 75 16.36 -8.05 -14.50
CA GLU A 75 16.39 -9.45 -14.10
C GLU A 75 17.39 -9.68 -12.95
N PRO A 76 16.93 -9.85 -11.69
CA PRO A 76 15.54 -9.75 -11.21
C PRO A 76 15.09 -8.31 -10.96
N TYR A 77 13.78 -8.06 -10.98
CA TYR A 77 13.17 -6.85 -10.44
C TYR A 77 13.17 -6.96 -8.91
N VAL A 78 13.85 -6.04 -8.21
CA VAL A 78 14.04 -6.11 -6.76
C VAL A 78 13.09 -5.16 -6.04
N ILE A 79 12.34 -5.67 -5.06
CA ILE A 79 11.42 -4.93 -4.20
C ILE A 79 11.90 -4.97 -2.76
N LEU A 80 12.46 -3.87 -2.27
CA LEU A 80 12.83 -3.75 -0.86
C LEU A 80 11.64 -3.26 -0.03
N VAL A 81 11.16 -4.07 0.91
CA VAL A 81 10.08 -3.71 1.82
C VAL A 81 10.62 -3.16 3.14
N VAL A 82 10.33 -1.89 3.41
CA VAL A 82 10.79 -1.16 4.61
C VAL A 82 9.63 -0.68 5.48
N GLY A 83 9.90 -0.38 6.75
CA GLY A 83 8.93 0.13 7.70
C GLY A 83 9.20 -0.33 9.13
N VAL A 84 8.49 0.22 10.11
CA VAL A 84 8.67 -0.11 11.53
C VAL A 84 8.08 -1.48 11.90
N ASN A 85 8.35 -1.98 13.09
CA ASN A 85 7.81 -3.26 13.56
C ASN A 85 6.29 -3.18 13.75
N GLY A 86 5.58 -4.28 13.46
CA GLY A 86 4.12 -4.36 13.65
C GLY A 86 3.24 -3.84 12.50
N VAL A 87 3.78 -3.09 11.54
CA VAL A 87 2.97 -2.52 10.41
C VAL A 87 2.57 -3.53 9.33
N GLY A 88 2.89 -4.82 9.52
CA GLY A 88 2.48 -5.88 8.60
C GLY A 88 3.42 -6.16 7.42
N LYS A 89 4.70 -5.73 7.45
CA LYS A 89 5.68 -5.95 6.36
C LYS A 89 5.73 -7.39 5.84
N THR A 90 6.00 -8.36 6.72
CA THR A 90 6.11 -9.78 6.34
C THR A 90 4.81 -10.32 5.75
N THR A 91 3.67 -9.89 6.28
CA THR A 91 2.34 -10.23 5.75
C THR A 91 2.14 -9.64 4.36
N THR A 92 2.55 -8.39 4.13
CA THR A 92 2.48 -7.72 2.83
C THR A 92 3.40 -8.39 1.82
N ILE A 93 4.61 -8.80 2.21
CA ILE A 93 5.52 -9.59 1.36
C ILE A 93 4.84 -10.88 0.90
N GLY A 94 4.25 -11.65 1.81
CA GLY A 94 3.54 -12.89 1.47
C GLY A 94 2.36 -12.69 0.53
N LYS A 95 1.56 -11.63 0.74
CA LYS A 95 0.43 -11.26 -0.15
C LYS A 95 0.92 -10.83 -1.54
N LEU A 96 1.93 -9.97 -1.60
CA LEU A 96 2.50 -9.48 -2.84
C LEU A 96 3.14 -10.62 -3.65
N ALA A 97 3.90 -11.49 -2.99
CA ALA A 97 4.49 -12.66 -3.60
C ALA A 97 3.44 -13.59 -4.21
N LYS A 98 2.32 -13.81 -3.50
CA LYS A 98 1.20 -14.59 -4.04
C LYS A 98 0.53 -13.91 -5.24
N LYS A 99 0.31 -12.60 -5.18
CA LYS A 99 -0.25 -11.82 -6.28
C LYS A 99 0.62 -11.94 -7.53
N LEU A 100 1.93 -11.73 -7.41
CA LEU A 100 2.88 -11.82 -8.53
C LEU A 100 2.96 -13.25 -9.09
N GLN A 101 2.88 -14.28 -8.24
CA GLN A 101 2.80 -15.67 -8.69
C GLN A 101 1.52 -15.93 -9.51
N LEU A 102 0.38 -15.36 -9.10
CA LEU A 102 -0.88 -15.45 -9.85
C LEU A 102 -0.83 -14.71 -11.19
N GLU A 103 0.01 -13.68 -11.29
CA GLU A 103 0.34 -12.98 -12.55
C GLU A 103 1.38 -13.74 -13.41
N GLY A 104 1.78 -14.94 -13.00
CA GLY A 104 2.70 -15.81 -13.73
C GLY A 104 4.19 -15.52 -13.51
N LYS A 105 4.55 -14.65 -12.56
CA LYS A 105 5.94 -14.32 -12.26
C LYS A 105 6.61 -15.39 -11.39
N LYS A 106 7.87 -15.69 -11.67
CA LYS A 106 8.78 -16.43 -10.80
C LYS A 106 9.24 -15.51 -9.68
N VAL A 107 8.86 -15.82 -8.45
CA VAL A 107 9.16 -15.01 -7.27
C VAL A 107 10.16 -15.75 -6.38
N MET A 108 11.04 -14.99 -5.72
CA MET A 108 11.89 -15.44 -4.62
C MET A 108 11.80 -14.45 -3.47
N LEU A 109 11.95 -14.93 -2.23
CA LEU A 109 11.98 -14.08 -1.03
C LEU A 109 13.38 -14.04 -0.41
N ALA A 110 13.76 -12.89 0.14
CA ALA A 110 14.98 -12.72 0.92
C ALA A 110 14.68 -12.34 2.37
N ALA A 111 15.18 -13.12 3.33
CA ALA A 111 14.98 -12.88 4.76
C ALA A 111 15.94 -11.81 5.31
N GLY A 112 15.79 -10.57 4.85
CA GLY A 112 16.65 -9.45 5.23
C GLY A 112 16.42 -8.89 6.65
N ASP A 113 15.30 -9.23 7.30
CA ASP A 113 15.03 -8.91 8.70
C ASP A 113 15.71 -9.93 9.62
N THR A 114 17.01 -9.76 9.84
CA THR A 114 17.85 -10.71 10.60
C THR A 114 17.93 -10.38 12.09
N PHE A 115 17.49 -9.18 12.50
CA PHE A 115 17.55 -8.70 13.88
C PHE A 115 16.33 -9.14 14.70
N ARG A 116 15.12 -9.08 14.11
CA ARG A 116 13.91 -9.41 14.83
C ARG A 116 13.78 -10.92 14.98
N ALA A 117 13.64 -11.38 16.21
CA ALA A 117 13.35 -12.78 16.53
C ALA A 117 12.14 -13.28 15.72
N ALA A 118 12.24 -14.50 15.19
CA ALA A 118 11.25 -15.17 14.35
C ALA A 118 10.88 -14.49 13.01
N ALA A 119 11.50 -13.37 12.62
CA ALA A 119 11.18 -12.72 11.34
C ALA A 119 11.56 -13.58 10.14
N VAL A 120 12.73 -14.24 10.21
CA VAL A 120 13.21 -15.21 9.22
C VAL A 120 12.24 -16.39 9.13
N GLU A 121 11.91 -17.00 10.26
CA GLU A 121 10.98 -18.15 10.36
C GLU A 121 9.59 -17.80 9.81
N GLN A 122 9.07 -16.61 10.16
CA GLN A 122 7.78 -16.14 9.67
C GLN A 122 7.79 -15.97 8.14
N LEU A 123 8.87 -15.45 7.58
CA LEU A 123 9.01 -15.33 6.12
C LEU A 123 9.15 -16.71 5.45
N GLN A 124 9.88 -17.64 6.07
CA GLN A 124 9.97 -19.02 5.60
C GLN A 124 8.61 -19.71 5.57
N VAL A 125 7.77 -19.54 6.60
CA VAL A 125 6.39 -20.07 6.62
C VAL A 125 5.54 -19.50 5.47
N TRP A 126 5.69 -18.21 5.16
CA TRP A 126 5.04 -17.61 3.98
C TRP A 126 5.56 -18.19 2.66
N GLY A 127 6.87 -18.39 2.56
CA GLY A 127 7.51 -19.05 1.43
C GLY A 127 6.98 -20.46 1.22
N GLU A 128 6.97 -21.28 2.26
CA GLU A 128 6.45 -22.65 2.24
C GLU A 128 4.97 -22.68 1.83
N ARG A 129 4.13 -21.85 2.45
CA ARG A 129 2.69 -21.76 2.15
C ARG A 129 2.43 -21.43 0.67
N ASN A 130 3.27 -20.60 0.06
CA ASN A 130 3.12 -20.18 -1.33
C ASN A 130 3.98 -21.01 -2.31
N ARG A 131 4.78 -21.97 -1.81
CA ARG A 131 5.81 -22.71 -2.56
C ARG A 131 6.80 -21.77 -3.26
N ILE A 132 7.26 -20.75 -2.55
CA ILE A 132 8.21 -19.74 -3.01
C ILE A 132 9.55 -19.95 -2.28
N PRO A 133 10.68 -20.05 -3.01
CA PRO A 133 11.99 -20.20 -2.38
C PRO A 133 12.33 -18.97 -1.52
N VAL A 134 12.89 -19.22 -0.34
CA VAL A 134 13.36 -18.18 0.59
C VAL A 134 14.85 -18.33 0.80
N ILE A 135 15.59 -17.25 0.55
CA ILE A 135 17.00 -17.14 0.93
C ILE A 135 17.07 -16.56 2.33
N ALA A 136 17.71 -17.31 3.24
CA ALA A 136 17.84 -16.96 4.63
C ALA A 136 19.20 -17.43 5.16
N GLN A 137 19.74 -16.68 6.11
CA GLN A 137 20.88 -17.09 6.94
C GLN A 137 20.43 -17.20 8.40
N HIS A 138 21.36 -17.39 9.33
CA HIS A 138 21.07 -17.47 10.76
C HIS A 138 20.61 -16.10 11.30
N THR A 139 19.80 -16.11 12.37
CA THR A 139 19.42 -14.90 13.10
C THR A 139 20.66 -14.15 13.59
N GLY A 140 20.69 -12.84 13.40
CA GLY A 140 21.87 -12.01 13.69
C GLY A 140 22.90 -11.93 12.57
N ALA A 141 22.68 -12.60 11.43
CA ALA A 141 23.51 -12.42 10.24
C ALA A 141 23.41 -10.99 9.69
N ASP A 142 24.45 -10.57 8.97
CA ASP A 142 24.44 -9.28 8.26
C ASP A 142 23.37 -9.30 7.15
N SER A 143 22.40 -8.39 7.25
CA SER A 143 21.31 -8.27 6.28
C SER A 143 21.83 -8.07 4.85
N ALA A 144 22.90 -7.28 4.67
CA ALA A 144 23.43 -7.02 3.34
C ALA A 144 23.97 -8.30 2.68
N SER A 145 24.62 -9.16 3.46
CA SER A 145 25.08 -10.48 3.02
C SER A 145 23.91 -11.38 2.58
N VAL A 146 22.81 -11.42 3.35
CA VAL A 146 21.60 -12.18 2.97
C VAL A 146 21.02 -11.70 1.65
N ILE A 147 20.90 -10.37 1.47
CA ILE A 147 20.36 -9.79 0.23
C ILE A 147 21.31 -10.03 -0.94
N PHE A 148 22.63 -9.95 -0.73
CA PHE A 148 23.62 -10.24 -1.76
C PHE A 148 23.47 -11.67 -2.29
N ASP A 149 23.42 -12.65 -1.39
CA ASP A 149 23.22 -14.06 -1.76
C ASP A 149 21.88 -14.26 -2.50
N ALA A 150 20.84 -13.57 -2.05
CA ALA A 150 19.52 -13.66 -2.66
C ALA A 150 19.50 -13.12 -4.10
N VAL A 151 20.16 -11.99 -4.36
CA VAL A 151 20.29 -11.44 -5.72
C VAL A 151 21.07 -12.39 -6.62
N GLN A 152 22.18 -12.98 -6.13
CA GLN A 152 22.95 -13.95 -6.92
C GLN A 152 22.13 -15.20 -7.24
N ALA A 153 21.42 -15.75 -6.25
CA ALA A 153 20.56 -16.92 -6.44
C ALA A 153 19.39 -16.62 -7.39
N ALA A 154 18.78 -15.45 -7.31
CA ALA A 154 17.70 -15.03 -8.18
C ALA A 154 18.15 -14.93 -9.64
N LYS A 155 19.32 -14.32 -9.90
CA LYS A 155 19.93 -14.27 -11.24
C LYS A 155 20.21 -15.66 -11.79
N ALA A 156 20.87 -16.51 -11.00
CA ALA A 156 21.25 -17.86 -11.42
C ALA A 156 20.03 -18.76 -11.73
N ARG A 157 18.89 -18.52 -11.07
CA ARG A 157 17.65 -19.31 -11.24
C ARG A 157 16.66 -18.68 -12.22
N GLY A 158 16.99 -17.55 -12.83
CA GLY A 158 16.08 -16.82 -13.73
C GLY A 158 14.76 -16.46 -13.05
N ILE A 159 14.85 -15.88 -11.84
CA ILE A 159 13.71 -15.34 -11.08
C ILE A 159 13.34 -13.96 -11.64
N ASP A 160 12.05 -13.71 -11.80
CA ASP A 160 11.55 -12.45 -12.34
C ASP A 160 11.52 -11.36 -11.25
N VAL A 161 11.07 -11.71 -10.04
CA VAL A 161 10.94 -10.76 -8.92
C VAL A 161 11.57 -11.31 -7.64
N LEU A 162 12.46 -10.51 -7.04
CA LEU A 162 13.02 -10.73 -5.72
C LEU A 162 12.38 -9.74 -4.73
N ILE A 163 11.82 -10.23 -3.63
CA ILE A 163 11.24 -9.42 -2.55
C ILE A 163 12.00 -9.62 -1.25
#